data_AF-A0A292R9P8-F1
#
_entry.id   AF-A0A292R9P8-F1
#
_cell.length_a   1.000
_cell.length_b   1.000
_cell.length_c   1.000
_cell.angle_alpha   90.00
_cell.angle_beta   90.00
_cell.angle_gamma   90.00
#
_symmetry.space_group_name_H-M   'P 1'
#
loop_
_entity.id
_entity.type
_entity.pdbx_description
1 polymer ?
#
loop_
_entity_poly.entity_id
_entity_poly.type
_entity_poly.pdbx_seq_one_letter_code
_entity_poly.pdbx_strand_id
1 'polypeptide(L)'
;MNGITINNSANHKKNNKDVKNLGPVCLNALVQNKKKLAFTLAEVLITLGIIGVVAALTIPSLINNYKAKRLHTQFLKSYSTVQQVFKQMEADDVSLDPNTYPHGTFYLTFMNYLQGAFDCGSDATKVNYLLPCYGYKWSTADKNAKPYKSLDGKSNVSGSWFDDGQIALQDGTLLLFENNSANDGRIWVSVDLNGYNNPPNRWGYDLFTFQFVDGELKTMGDNGTNYTNMTSYCNSQTTNVLNGVTCAQKAKASSDYFKDIIKEFK
;
A
#
# COMPACT_ATOMS: atom_id res chain seq x y z
N MET A 1 45.09 47.33 -15.59
CA MET A 1 46.32 47.18 -14.79
C MET A 1 47.26 46.26 -15.54
N ASN A 2 48.39 46.83 -15.98
CA ASN A 2 49.73 46.27 -16.20
C ASN A 2 49.79 44.87 -16.82
N GLY A 3 50.30 44.66 -18.04
CA GLY A 3 51.52 45.18 -18.67
C GLY A 3 52.12 43.98 -19.46
N ILE A 4 52.97 44.04 -20.48
CA ILE A 4 53.93 45.02 -21.00
C ILE A 4 54.27 44.55 -22.44
N THR A 5 54.56 45.54 -23.30
CA THR A 5 55.11 45.51 -24.68
C THR A 5 56.50 44.81 -24.75
N ILE A 6 57.09 44.42 -25.89
CA ILE A 6 57.80 45.25 -26.90
C ILE A 6 58.16 44.39 -28.15
N ASN A 7 58.23 45.12 -29.27
CA ASN A 7 58.47 44.83 -30.69
C ASN A 7 59.77 44.14 -31.18
N ASN A 8 59.62 43.59 -32.41
CA ASN A 8 60.49 43.60 -33.61
C ASN A 8 61.92 43.03 -33.58
N SER A 9 62.22 42.16 -34.55
CA SER A 9 63.25 42.49 -35.57
C SER A 9 63.26 41.57 -36.81
N ALA A 10 63.40 42.23 -37.95
CA ALA A 10 64.22 41.90 -39.12
C ALA A 10 63.97 40.63 -39.97
N ASN A 11 63.63 40.92 -41.23
CA ASN A 11 63.87 40.11 -42.43
C ASN A 11 65.31 39.57 -42.52
N HIS A 12 65.45 38.31 -42.97
CA HIS A 12 66.62 37.91 -43.75
C HIS A 12 66.19 37.04 -44.93
N LYS A 13 66.19 37.63 -46.14
CA LYS A 13 66.22 36.88 -47.41
C LYS A 13 67.48 36.03 -47.46
N LYS A 14 67.38 34.74 -47.78
CA LYS A 14 68.46 34.04 -48.48
C LYS A 14 67.88 33.06 -49.49
N ASN A 15 68.27 33.30 -50.73
CA ASN A 15 68.00 32.50 -51.92
C ASN A 15 68.39 31.04 -51.69
N ASN A 16 67.61 30.10 -52.23
CA ASN A 16 68.17 28.82 -52.62
C ASN A 16 67.78 28.51 -54.07
N LYS A 17 68.81 28.54 -54.92
CA LYS A 17 68.79 28.01 -56.28
C LYS A 17 68.88 26.48 -56.21
N ASP A 18 68.53 25.86 -57.33
CA ASP A 18 68.94 24.52 -57.77
C ASP A 18 68.19 23.31 -57.21
N VAL A 19 67.07 23.03 -57.89
CA VAL A 19 66.80 21.78 -58.63
C VAL A 19 67.52 20.51 -58.15
N LYS A 20 66.74 19.49 -57.75
CA LYS A 20 66.71 18.15 -58.39
C LYS A 20 65.63 17.26 -57.77
N ASN A 21 64.82 16.65 -58.64
CA ASN A 21 63.83 15.63 -58.33
C ASN A 21 64.41 14.49 -57.48
N LEU A 22 63.81 14.23 -56.32
CA LEU A 22 63.71 12.90 -55.75
C LEU A 22 62.26 12.71 -55.27
N GLY A 23 61.69 11.55 -55.58
CA GLY A 23 60.24 11.28 -55.54
C GLY A 23 59.57 11.49 -54.18
N PRO A 24 58.23 11.39 -54.12
CA PRO A 24 57.48 11.62 -52.90
C PRO A 24 57.76 10.49 -51.91
N VAL A 25 58.68 10.72 -50.97
CA VAL A 25 58.71 9.96 -49.72
C VAL A 25 57.65 10.58 -48.82
N CYS A 26 56.43 10.05 -48.89
CA CYS A 26 55.43 10.33 -47.88
C CYS A 26 55.91 9.70 -46.57
N LEU A 27 56.35 10.56 -45.64
CA LEU A 27 56.59 10.20 -44.26
C LEU A 27 55.28 9.67 -43.69
N ASN A 28 55.18 8.36 -43.46
CA ASN A 28 54.06 7.74 -42.76
C ASN A 28 54.00 8.30 -41.34
N ALA A 29 53.19 9.33 -41.12
CA ALA A 29 52.73 9.68 -39.78
C ALA A 29 51.91 8.48 -39.27
N LEU A 30 52.41 7.78 -38.26
CA LEU A 30 51.67 6.74 -37.55
C LEU A 30 50.45 7.38 -36.89
N VAL A 31 49.33 7.39 -37.59
CA VAL A 31 48.01 7.65 -36.99
C VAL A 31 47.81 6.56 -35.97
N GLN A 32 48.01 6.89 -34.69
CA GLN A 32 47.65 6.02 -33.58
C GLN A 32 46.14 5.80 -33.63
N ASN A 33 45.73 4.70 -34.26
CA ASN A 33 44.36 4.21 -34.26
C ASN A 33 44.00 3.90 -32.80
N LYS A 34 43.38 4.86 -32.10
CA LYS A 34 42.70 4.56 -30.85
C LYS A 34 41.60 3.56 -31.17
N LYS A 35 41.87 2.27 -30.96
CA LYS A 35 40.87 1.21 -31.09
C LYS A 35 39.68 1.61 -30.23
N LYS A 36 38.57 1.96 -30.86
CA LYS A 36 37.30 2.16 -30.15
C LYS A 36 36.82 0.77 -29.77
N LEU A 37 36.95 0.43 -28.49
CA LEU A 37 36.31 -0.75 -27.93
C LEU A 37 34.80 -0.51 -27.98
N ALA A 38 34.11 -1.29 -28.80
CA ALA A 38 32.65 -1.29 -28.91
C ALA A 38 32.18 -2.71 -28.65
N PHE A 39 31.05 -2.85 -27.95
CA PHE A 39 30.41 -4.14 -27.74
C PHE A 39 29.90 -4.69 -29.08
N THR A 40 30.14 -5.97 -29.31
CA THR A 40 29.53 -6.71 -30.42
C THR A 40 28.03 -6.90 -30.17
N LEU A 41 27.25 -7.06 -31.25
CA LEU A 41 25.82 -7.36 -31.14
C LEU A 41 25.58 -8.64 -30.31
N ALA A 42 26.44 -9.65 -30.47
CA ALA A 42 26.34 -10.90 -29.71
C ALA A 42 26.54 -10.69 -28.20
N GLU A 43 27.52 -9.88 -27.80
CA GLU A 43 27.74 -9.54 -26.38
C GLU A 43 26.54 -8.82 -25.77
N VAL A 44 25.95 -7.87 -26.50
CA VAL A 44 24.75 -7.15 -26.03
C VAL A 44 23.54 -8.09 -25.94
N LEU A 45 23.35 -9.00 -26.89
CA LEU A 45 22.22 -9.95 -26.87
C LEU A 45 22.33 -10.97 -25.73
N ILE A 46 23.54 -11.51 -25.49
CA ILE A 46 23.78 -12.44 -24.38
C ILE A 46 23.54 -11.75 -23.04
N THR A 47 24.05 -10.54 -22.86
CA THR A 47 23.87 -9.78 -21.61
C THR A 47 22.41 -9.44 -21.35
N LEU A 48 21.66 -8.98 -22.36
CA LEU A 48 20.22 -8.73 -22.24
C LEU A 48 19.44 -10.02 -21.97
N GLY A 49 19.82 -11.14 -22.58
CA GLY A 49 19.22 -12.45 -22.33
C GLY A 49 19.39 -12.91 -20.88
N ILE A 50 20.60 -12.78 -20.33
CA ILE A 50 20.90 -13.15 -18.94
C ILE A 50 20.12 -12.25 -17.97
N ILE A 51 20.16 -10.93 -18.17
CA ILE A 51 19.41 -9.98 -17.33
C ILE A 51 17.91 -10.26 -17.41
N GLY A 52 17.38 -10.58 -18.59
CA GLY A 52 15.97 -10.91 -18.80
C GLY A 52 15.52 -12.13 -18.00
N VAL A 53 16.29 -13.23 -18.05
CA VAL A 53 15.97 -14.45 -17.29
C VAL A 53 16.03 -14.20 -15.78
N VAL A 54 17.10 -13.55 -15.30
CA VAL A 54 17.25 -13.26 -13.86
C VAL A 54 16.15 -12.32 -13.37
N ALA A 55 15.83 -11.28 -14.13
CA ALA A 55 14.76 -10.35 -13.80
C ALA A 55 13.39 -11.04 -13.76
N ALA A 56 13.10 -11.92 -14.72
CA ALA A 56 11.84 -12.67 -14.76
C ALA A 56 11.63 -13.55 -13.53
N LEU A 57 12.70 -14.13 -12.97
CA LEU A 57 12.64 -14.94 -11.75
C LEU A 57 12.56 -14.10 -10.47
N THR A 58 13.19 -12.93 -10.45
CA THR A 58 13.38 -12.14 -9.21
C THR A 58 12.33 -11.06 -9.00
N ILE A 59 11.88 -10.36 -10.06
CA ILE A 59 10.92 -9.25 -9.98
C ILE A 59 9.61 -9.67 -9.31
N PRO A 60 8.98 -10.81 -9.68
CA PRO A 60 7.74 -11.22 -9.02
C PRO A 60 7.93 -11.45 -7.52
N SER A 61 9.02 -12.09 -7.10
CA SER A 61 9.30 -12.32 -5.68
C SER A 61 9.49 -11.00 -4.92
N LEU A 62 10.27 -10.07 -5.48
CA LEU A 62 10.52 -8.77 -4.87
C LEU A 62 9.24 -7.95 -4.69
N ILE A 63 8.39 -7.87 -5.73
CA ILE A 63 7.12 -7.14 -5.68
C ILE A 63 6.20 -7.70 -4.60
N ASN A 64 6.11 -9.03 -4.48
CA ASN A 64 5.23 -9.66 -3.49
C ASN A 64 5.73 -9.46 -2.06
N ASN A 65 7.04 -9.55 -1.84
CA ASN A 65 7.63 -9.27 -0.52
C ASN A 65 7.44 -7.79 -0.12
N TYR A 66 7.58 -6.87 -1.07
CA TYR A 66 7.31 -5.46 -0.82
C TYR A 66 5.84 -5.20 -0.48
N LYS A 67 4.90 -5.78 -1.24
CA LYS A 67 3.46 -5.73 -0.95
C LYS A 67 3.14 -6.28 0.45
N ALA A 68 3.70 -7.44 0.80
CA ALA A 68 3.50 -8.06 2.11
C ALA A 68 3.96 -7.14 3.25
N LYS A 69 5.16 -6.55 3.10
CA LYS A 69 5.71 -5.63 4.10
C LYS A 69 4.88 -4.35 4.23
N ARG A 70 4.39 -3.82 3.10
CA ARG A 70 3.51 -2.65 3.08
C ARG A 70 2.21 -2.93 3.83
N LEU A 71 1.48 -3.99 3.47
CA LEU A 71 0.22 -4.36 4.12
C LEU A 71 0.41 -4.63 5.62
N HIS A 72 1.45 -5.35 6.01
CA HIS A 72 1.76 -5.57 7.42
C HIS A 72 1.99 -4.26 8.18
N THR A 73 2.73 -3.31 7.59
CA THR A 73 2.98 -2.00 8.22
C THR A 73 1.68 -1.19 8.33
N GLN A 74 0.83 -1.20 7.30
CA GLN A 74 -0.47 -0.54 7.31
C GLN A 74 -1.41 -1.17 8.36
N PHE A 75 -1.40 -2.50 8.50
CA PHE A 75 -2.17 -3.23 9.51
C PHE A 75 -1.78 -2.78 10.93
N LEU A 76 -0.49 -2.83 11.27
CA LEU A 76 -0.02 -2.42 12.59
C LEU A 76 -0.30 -0.94 12.87
N LYS A 77 -0.09 -0.07 11.88
CA LYS A 77 -0.40 1.36 12.00
C LYS A 77 -1.88 1.57 12.29
N SER A 78 -2.76 0.93 11.54
CA SER A 78 -4.20 1.10 11.69
C SER A 78 -4.68 0.57 13.03
N TYR A 79 -4.22 -0.61 13.45
CA TYR A 79 -4.50 -1.16 14.77
C TYR A 79 -4.06 -0.22 15.89
N SER A 80 -2.83 0.33 15.80
CA SER A 80 -2.32 1.30 16.76
C SER A 80 -3.12 2.60 16.76
N THR A 81 -3.57 3.07 15.59
CA THR A 81 -4.35 4.32 15.46
C THR A 81 -5.71 4.15 16.12
N VAL A 82 -6.42 3.06 15.83
CA VAL A 82 -7.72 2.76 16.44
C VAL A 82 -7.58 2.58 17.95
N GLN A 83 -6.57 1.84 18.42
CA GLN A 83 -6.30 1.67 19.84
C GLN A 83 -5.97 3.00 20.54
N GLN A 84 -5.24 3.89 19.88
CA GLN A 84 -4.90 5.20 20.42
C GLN A 84 -6.13 6.09 20.57
N VAL A 85 -7.06 6.07 19.61
CA VAL A 85 -8.31 6.83 19.70
C VAL A 85 -9.14 6.36 20.89
N PHE A 86 -9.33 5.05 21.07
CA PHE A 86 -10.05 4.53 22.24
C PHE A 86 -9.43 4.99 23.57
N LYS A 87 -8.08 4.97 23.67
CA LYS A 87 -7.38 5.48 24.86
C LYS A 87 -7.54 6.97 25.07
N GLN A 88 -7.61 7.77 24.00
CA GLN A 88 -7.84 9.21 24.10
C GLN A 88 -9.27 9.52 24.55
N MET A 89 -10.26 8.82 23.97
CA MET A 89 -11.65 8.91 24.41
C MET A 89 -11.79 8.54 25.89
N GLU A 90 -11.13 7.47 26.33
CA GLU A 90 -11.10 7.08 27.75
C GLU A 90 -10.45 8.15 28.64
N ALA A 91 -9.31 8.72 28.20
CA ALA A 91 -8.60 9.75 28.95
C ALA A 91 -9.36 11.08 29.08
N ASP A 92 -10.22 11.39 28.11
CA ASP A 92 -11.07 12.58 28.08
C ASP A 92 -12.46 12.31 28.70
N ASP A 93 -12.63 11.21 29.43
CA ASP A 93 -13.88 10.76 30.08
C ASP A 93 -15.07 10.66 29.10
N VAL A 94 -14.80 10.38 27.82
CA VAL A 94 -15.82 10.18 26.80
C VAL A 94 -16.33 8.73 26.85
N SER A 95 -17.65 8.58 26.81
CA SER A 95 -18.29 7.27 26.89
C SER A 95 -17.84 6.35 25.75
N LEU A 96 -17.40 5.15 26.10
CA LEU A 96 -17.07 4.07 25.16
C LEU A 96 -18.23 3.09 24.96
N ASP A 97 -19.39 3.34 25.55
CA ASP A 97 -20.59 2.54 25.34
C ASP A 97 -21.42 3.14 24.18
N PRO A 98 -21.59 2.43 23.04
CA PRO A 98 -22.39 2.91 21.91
C PRO A 98 -23.83 3.25 22.28
N ASN A 99 -24.39 2.62 23.31
CA ASN A 99 -25.78 2.86 23.74
C ASN A 99 -25.98 4.23 24.38
N THR A 100 -24.90 4.92 24.75
CA THR A 100 -24.94 6.31 25.23
C THR A 100 -25.09 7.33 24.10
N TYR A 101 -25.00 6.87 22.84
CA TYR A 101 -25.12 7.70 21.65
C TYR A 101 -26.41 7.37 20.89
N PRO A 102 -26.97 8.33 20.12
CA PRO A 102 -27.96 8.00 19.12
C PRO A 102 -27.46 6.94 18.14
N HIS A 103 -28.37 6.09 17.65
CA HIS A 103 -28.05 5.01 16.72
C HIS A 103 -27.19 5.50 15.54
N GLY A 104 -26.08 4.81 15.28
CA GLY A 104 -25.18 5.11 14.16
C GLY A 104 -24.47 6.47 14.25
N THR A 105 -24.22 7.00 15.45
CA THR A 105 -23.48 8.26 15.65
C THR A 105 -22.19 8.13 16.48
N PHE A 106 -21.92 6.95 17.07
CA PHE A 106 -20.70 6.69 17.86
C PHE A 106 -19.42 7.06 17.09
N TYR A 107 -19.35 6.68 15.81
CA TYR A 107 -18.17 6.95 14.97
C TYR A 107 -17.88 8.46 14.78
N LEU A 108 -18.88 9.34 14.89
CA LEU A 108 -18.67 10.79 14.80
C LEU A 108 -17.84 11.30 15.99
N THR A 109 -18.13 10.79 17.19
CA THR A 109 -17.35 11.08 18.39
C THR A 109 -15.94 10.52 18.26
N PHE A 110 -15.82 9.27 17.77
CA PHE A 110 -14.53 8.65 17.47
C PHE A 110 -13.71 9.49 16.47
N MET A 111 -14.37 10.03 15.44
CA MET A 111 -13.73 10.81 14.38
C MET A 111 -13.06 12.08 14.87
N ASN A 112 -13.55 12.69 15.96
CA ASN A 112 -12.96 13.92 16.52
C ASN A 112 -11.51 13.75 16.99
N TYR A 113 -11.09 12.51 17.26
CA TYR A 113 -9.73 12.15 17.67
C TYR A 113 -8.81 11.80 16.49
N LEU A 114 -9.34 11.84 15.25
CA LEU A 114 -8.58 11.59 14.04
C LEU A 114 -8.25 12.90 13.33
N GLN A 115 -6.99 13.06 12.93
CA GLN A 115 -6.55 14.25 12.23
C GLN A 115 -6.92 14.20 10.74
N GLY A 116 -7.72 15.17 10.28
CA GLY A 116 -8.03 15.34 8.87
C GLY A 116 -8.82 14.18 8.26
N ALA A 117 -9.57 13.45 9.10
CA ALA A 117 -10.46 12.38 8.67
C ALA A 117 -11.62 12.92 7.83
N PHE A 118 -12.05 12.12 6.87
CA PHE A 118 -13.19 12.39 6.01
C PHE A 118 -14.39 11.55 6.45
N ASP A 119 -15.49 12.23 6.73
CA ASP A 119 -16.75 11.61 7.13
C ASP A 119 -17.43 10.94 5.91
N CYS A 120 -17.57 9.62 6.00
CA CYS A 120 -18.26 8.81 5.00
C CYS A 120 -19.71 8.47 5.37
N GLY A 121 -20.14 8.81 6.59
CA GLY A 121 -21.52 8.62 7.02
C GLY A 121 -21.83 7.26 7.64
N SER A 122 -23.11 7.09 7.99
CA SER A 122 -23.72 5.83 8.44
C SER A 122 -25.11 5.64 7.82
N ASP A 123 -25.67 4.42 7.87
CA ASP A 123 -27.04 4.12 7.41
C ASP A 123 -28.08 4.97 8.16
N ALA A 124 -27.86 5.16 9.46
CA ALA A 124 -28.71 5.93 10.36
C ALA A 124 -28.72 7.44 10.08
N THR A 125 -27.65 7.96 9.46
CA THR A 125 -27.49 9.38 9.15
C THR A 125 -27.58 9.60 7.64
N LYS A 126 -26.45 9.87 6.98
CA LYS A 126 -26.33 10.04 5.55
C LYS A 126 -25.05 9.37 5.08
N VAL A 127 -25.17 8.35 4.25
CA VAL A 127 -24.03 7.69 3.61
C VAL A 127 -23.50 8.55 2.45
N ASN A 128 -22.17 8.68 2.35
CA ASN A 128 -21.50 9.22 1.18
C ASN A 128 -21.15 8.09 0.20
N TYR A 129 -21.66 8.19 -1.03
CA TYR A 129 -21.45 7.20 -2.09
C TYR A 129 -20.21 7.47 -2.95
N LEU A 130 -19.51 8.58 -2.71
CA LEU A 130 -18.28 8.92 -3.42
C LEU A 130 -17.08 8.25 -2.77
N LEU A 131 -16.14 7.83 -3.61
CA LEU A 131 -14.83 7.40 -3.14
C LEU A 131 -14.18 8.53 -2.30
N PRO A 132 -13.47 8.19 -1.21
CA PRO A 132 -12.99 6.85 -0.83
C PRO A 132 -13.98 5.98 -0.02
N CYS A 133 -15.23 6.42 0.17
CA CYS A 133 -16.20 5.73 1.00
C CYS A 133 -16.70 4.42 0.38
N TYR A 134 -17.10 3.46 1.22
CA TYR A 134 -17.71 2.21 0.76
C TYR A 134 -19.09 2.45 0.16
N GLY A 135 -19.85 3.38 0.73
CA GLY A 135 -21.13 3.80 0.17
C GLY A 135 -22.26 2.79 0.37
N TYR A 136 -22.16 1.88 1.33
CA TYR A 136 -23.24 0.96 1.66
C TYR A 136 -24.30 1.59 2.57
N LYS A 137 -25.57 1.35 2.23
CA LYS A 137 -26.77 1.73 3.02
C LYS A 137 -27.76 0.57 3.00
N TRP A 138 -28.21 0.10 4.17
CA TRP A 138 -29.12 -1.05 4.30
C TRP A 138 -30.46 -0.80 3.60
N SER A 139 -31.09 0.34 3.91
CA SER A 139 -32.46 0.68 3.45
C SER A 139 -32.60 0.89 1.94
N THR A 140 -31.53 1.30 1.26
CA THR A 140 -31.54 1.54 -0.19
C THR A 140 -30.73 0.50 -0.97
N ALA A 141 -30.06 -0.43 -0.28
CA ALA A 141 -29.14 -1.44 -0.82
C ALA A 141 -28.49 -0.94 -2.11
N ASP A 142 -27.71 0.16 -1.99
CA ASP A 142 -27.33 0.92 -3.17
C ASP A 142 -26.59 0.01 -4.17
N LYS A 143 -27.15 -0.05 -5.39
CA LYS A 143 -26.91 -1.09 -6.41
C LYS A 143 -25.50 -1.01 -7.03
N ASN A 144 -24.66 -0.08 -6.58
CA ASN A 144 -23.38 0.24 -7.20
C ASN A 144 -22.14 -0.11 -6.34
N ALA A 145 -22.27 -0.23 -5.02
CA ALA A 145 -21.16 -0.62 -4.16
C ALA A 145 -20.92 -2.13 -4.28
N LYS A 146 -19.76 -2.53 -4.82
CA LYS A 146 -19.33 -3.92 -4.86
C LYS A 146 -19.06 -4.41 -3.43
N PRO A 147 -19.69 -5.50 -2.98
CA PRO A 147 -19.50 -5.96 -1.62
C PRO A 147 -18.05 -6.42 -1.40
N TYR A 148 -17.56 -6.21 -0.18
CA TYR A 148 -16.37 -6.92 0.28
C TYR A 148 -16.59 -8.43 0.15
N LYS A 149 -15.51 -9.14 -0.16
CA LYS A 149 -15.52 -10.59 -0.34
C LYS A 149 -14.97 -11.29 0.89
N SER A 150 -15.42 -12.52 1.13
CA SER A 150 -14.74 -13.43 2.05
C SER A 150 -13.28 -13.66 1.63
N LEU A 151 -12.46 -14.19 2.54
CA LEU A 151 -11.03 -14.47 2.31
C LEU A 151 -10.77 -15.22 1.00
N ASP A 152 -11.54 -16.29 0.77
CA ASP A 152 -11.46 -17.13 -0.43
C ASP A 152 -12.01 -16.45 -1.71
N GLY A 153 -12.59 -15.26 -1.59
CA GLY A 153 -13.11 -14.45 -2.68
C GLY A 153 -14.50 -14.87 -3.20
N LYS A 154 -15.12 -15.90 -2.61
CA LYS A 154 -16.33 -16.53 -3.18
C LYS A 154 -17.64 -15.98 -2.64
N SER A 155 -17.70 -15.62 -1.36
CA SER A 155 -18.91 -15.11 -0.71
C SER A 155 -18.88 -13.58 -0.62
N ASN A 156 -20.07 -12.97 -0.68
CA ASN A 156 -20.22 -11.54 -0.38
C ASN A 156 -20.42 -11.38 1.13
N VAL A 157 -19.61 -10.54 1.76
CA VAL A 157 -19.81 -10.15 3.15
C VAL A 157 -21.05 -9.25 3.24
N SER A 158 -21.84 -9.40 4.31
CA SER A 158 -22.99 -8.51 4.54
C SER A 158 -22.50 -7.08 4.72
N GLY A 159 -23.05 -6.14 3.95
CA GLY A 159 -22.72 -4.72 4.13
C GLY A 159 -23.22 -4.15 5.45
N SER A 160 -24.23 -4.79 6.05
CA SER A 160 -24.81 -4.44 7.35
C SER A 160 -23.89 -4.65 8.56
N TRP A 161 -22.61 -4.96 8.31
CA TRP A 161 -21.56 -5.11 9.31
C TRP A 161 -20.56 -3.95 9.22
N PHE A 162 -20.89 -2.94 8.43
CA PHE A 162 -20.05 -1.81 8.04
C PHE A 162 -20.88 -0.51 7.92
N ASP A 163 -22.12 -0.49 8.40
CA ASP A 163 -23.10 0.55 8.13
C ASP A 163 -23.39 1.49 9.30
N ASP A 164 -22.83 1.23 10.49
CA ASP A 164 -22.99 2.10 11.67
C ASP A 164 -22.02 3.29 11.70
N GLY A 165 -21.09 3.35 10.74
CA GLY A 165 -20.18 4.48 10.59
C GLY A 165 -19.04 4.19 9.65
N GLN A 166 -18.60 5.19 8.89
CA GLN A 166 -17.49 5.06 7.95
C GLN A 166 -16.60 6.29 8.05
N ILE A 167 -15.30 6.08 8.12
CA ILE A 167 -14.32 7.17 8.21
C ILE A 167 -13.15 6.87 7.27
N ALA A 168 -12.86 7.77 6.35
CA ALA A 168 -11.68 7.67 5.50
C ALA A 168 -10.52 8.51 6.05
N LEU A 169 -9.36 7.89 6.20
CA LEU A 169 -8.13 8.53 6.64
C LEU A 169 -7.33 9.08 5.45
N GLN A 170 -6.48 10.08 5.72
CA GLN A 170 -5.68 10.75 4.68
C GLN A 170 -4.64 9.83 4.01
N ASP A 171 -4.26 8.73 4.65
CA ASP A 171 -3.34 7.74 4.10
C ASP A 171 -4.03 6.67 3.21
N GLY A 172 -5.34 6.82 3.01
CA GLY A 172 -6.16 5.93 2.19
C GLY A 172 -6.81 4.78 2.96
N THR A 173 -6.57 4.65 4.27
CA THR A 173 -7.26 3.65 5.10
C THR A 173 -8.73 4.01 5.29
N LEU A 174 -9.61 3.02 5.24
CA LEU A 174 -11.05 3.20 5.50
C LEU A 174 -11.44 2.41 6.75
N LEU A 175 -12.01 3.11 7.73
CA LEU A 175 -12.58 2.53 8.95
C LEU A 175 -14.09 2.34 8.74
N LEU A 176 -14.60 1.19 9.16
CA LEU A 176 -15.98 0.77 9.03
C LEU A 176 -16.45 0.26 10.39
N PHE A 177 -17.54 0.82 10.91
CA PHE A 177 -18.04 0.55 12.24
C PHE A 177 -19.28 -0.35 12.17
N GLU A 178 -19.34 -1.26 13.13
CA GLU A 178 -20.52 -2.05 13.47
C GLU A 178 -20.68 -2.00 14.98
N ASN A 179 -21.73 -1.34 15.44
CA ASN A 179 -22.01 -1.10 16.84
C ASN A 179 -23.51 -1.04 17.09
N ASN A 180 -24.24 -1.98 16.48
CA ASN A 180 -25.70 -2.04 16.50
C ASN A 180 -26.22 -1.87 17.93
N SER A 181 -27.04 -0.84 18.12
CA SER A 181 -27.56 -0.38 19.42
C SER A 181 -28.50 -1.38 20.10
N ALA A 182 -28.76 -2.55 19.51
CA ALA A 182 -29.60 -3.59 20.08
C ALA A 182 -28.82 -4.49 21.08
N ASN A 183 -28.60 -3.96 22.29
CA ASN A 183 -28.42 -4.70 23.56
C ASN A 183 -27.08 -5.38 23.89
N ASP A 184 -26.06 -5.39 23.03
CA ASP A 184 -24.80 -6.09 23.38
C ASP A 184 -23.57 -5.19 23.55
N GLY A 185 -23.69 -3.89 23.30
CA GLY A 185 -22.59 -2.93 23.45
C GLY A 185 -21.36 -3.29 22.61
N ARG A 186 -21.52 -4.11 21.55
CA ARG A 186 -20.40 -4.49 20.69
C ARG A 186 -19.88 -3.25 19.97
N ILE A 187 -18.57 -3.16 19.83
CA ILE A 187 -17.94 -2.22 18.91
C ILE A 187 -16.96 -2.99 18.07
N TRP A 188 -17.29 -3.17 16.80
CA TRP A 188 -16.37 -3.69 15.81
C TRP A 188 -15.89 -2.54 14.93
N VAL A 189 -14.58 -2.50 14.74
CA VAL A 189 -13.93 -1.57 13.81
C VAL A 189 -13.24 -2.43 12.77
N SER A 190 -13.83 -2.47 11.58
CA SER A 190 -13.22 -3.08 10.42
C SER A 190 -12.40 -2.04 9.67
N VAL A 191 -11.20 -2.42 9.26
CA VAL A 191 -10.20 -1.54 8.67
C VAL A 191 -9.79 -2.10 7.33
N ASP A 192 -10.07 -1.35 6.27
CA ASP A 192 -9.52 -1.57 4.95
C ASP A 192 -8.19 -0.80 4.82
N LEU A 193 -7.10 -1.54 4.70
CA LEU A 193 -5.73 -1.05 4.76
C LEU A 193 -5.30 -0.23 3.53
N ASN A 194 -5.88 -0.52 2.37
CA ASN A 194 -5.59 0.18 1.11
C ASN A 194 -6.78 0.99 0.59
N GLY A 195 -7.92 0.93 1.27
CA GLY A 195 -9.11 1.73 0.99
C GLY A 195 -9.94 1.15 -0.15
N TYR A 196 -11.25 1.40 -0.08
CA TYR A 196 -12.25 0.68 -0.86
C TYR A 196 -12.09 0.74 -2.39
N ASN A 197 -11.49 1.80 -2.92
CA ASN A 197 -11.24 1.90 -4.37
C ASN A 197 -10.15 0.94 -4.86
N ASN A 198 -9.33 0.41 -3.95
CA ASN A 198 -8.15 -0.36 -4.29
C ASN A 198 -8.43 -1.86 -4.05
N PRO A 199 -8.67 -2.67 -5.10
CA PRO A 199 -8.89 -4.10 -4.93
C PRO A 199 -7.70 -4.79 -4.21
N PRO A 200 -7.92 -5.95 -3.55
CA PRO A 200 -9.05 -6.86 -3.77
C PRO A 200 -10.34 -6.67 -2.96
N ASN A 201 -10.40 -5.84 -1.92
CA ASN A 201 -11.54 -5.71 -0.99
C ASN A 201 -11.98 -7.08 -0.43
N ARG A 202 -11.04 -7.79 0.18
CA ARG A 202 -11.20 -9.15 0.74
C ARG A 202 -10.92 -9.16 2.23
N TRP A 203 -11.86 -9.74 2.97
CA TRP A 203 -11.73 -9.92 4.41
C TRP A 203 -10.60 -10.89 4.75
N GLY A 204 -9.66 -10.44 5.58
CA GLY A 204 -8.42 -11.14 5.90
C GLY A 204 -7.28 -10.89 4.90
N TYR A 205 -7.50 -10.16 3.80
CA TYR A 205 -6.41 -9.78 2.89
C TYR A 205 -6.03 -8.31 3.09
N ASP A 206 -7.00 -7.42 2.91
CA ASP A 206 -6.88 -5.97 3.04
C ASP A 206 -7.92 -5.38 4.00
N LEU A 207 -9.04 -6.07 4.23
CA LEU A 207 -10.01 -5.74 5.27
C LEU A 207 -9.75 -6.59 6.52
N PHE A 208 -9.65 -5.98 7.71
CA PHE A 208 -9.45 -6.69 8.98
C PHE A 208 -10.34 -6.13 10.08
N THR A 209 -10.84 -6.99 10.97
CA THR A 209 -11.77 -6.58 12.02
C THR A 209 -11.13 -6.63 13.40
N PHE A 210 -11.33 -5.57 14.16
CA PHE A 210 -10.99 -5.46 15.56
C PHE A 210 -12.27 -5.30 16.37
N GLN A 211 -12.24 -5.76 17.61
CA GLN A 211 -13.35 -5.62 18.55
C GLN A 211 -12.85 -4.90 19.79
N PHE A 212 -13.55 -3.84 20.18
CA PHE A 212 -13.35 -3.24 21.49
C PHE A 212 -14.21 -3.98 22.51
N VAL A 213 -13.57 -4.57 23.52
CA VAL A 213 -14.21 -5.38 24.57
C VAL A 213 -13.35 -5.35 25.82
N ASP A 214 -13.98 -5.28 27.00
CA ASP A 214 -13.30 -5.20 28.30
C ASP A 214 -12.31 -4.02 28.42
N GLY A 215 -12.60 -2.88 27.78
CA GLY A 215 -11.72 -1.71 27.79
C GLY A 215 -10.50 -1.82 26.87
N GLU A 216 -10.40 -2.89 26.07
CA GLU A 216 -9.27 -3.11 25.17
C GLU A 216 -9.71 -3.36 23.72
N LEU A 217 -8.94 -2.82 22.77
CA LEU A 217 -9.08 -3.19 21.37
C LEU A 217 -8.37 -4.53 21.10
N LYS A 218 -9.15 -5.58 20.91
CA LYS A 218 -8.67 -6.92 20.56
C LYS A 218 -8.79 -7.20 19.07
N THR A 219 -7.89 -8.01 18.56
CA THR A 219 -7.98 -8.58 17.21
C THR A 219 -9.09 -9.61 17.17
N MET A 220 -10.00 -9.51 16.20
CA MET A 220 -11.02 -10.54 16.03
C MET A 220 -10.33 -11.89 15.75
N GLY A 221 -10.77 -12.93 16.46
CA GLY A 221 -10.06 -14.21 16.55
C GLY A 221 -9.31 -14.42 17.86
N ASP A 222 -9.08 -13.37 18.65
CA ASP A 222 -8.49 -13.48 20.00
C ASP A 222 -9.52 -13.93 21.04
N ASN A 223 -9.03 -14.42 22.18
CA ASN A 223 -9.90 -14.89 23.25
C ASN A 223 -10.77 -13.74 23.81
N GLY A 224 -12.06 -14.02 24.02
CA GLY A 224 -13.04 -13.02 24.46
C GLY A 224 -13.65 -12.16 23.35
N THR A 225 -13.25 -12.35 22.08
CA THR A 225 -13.94 -11.73 20.93
C THR A 225 -15.15 -12.55 20.48
N ASN A 226 -16.07 -11.95 19.73
CA ASN A 226 -17.31 -12.60 19.28
C ASN A 226 -17.07 -13.79 18.35
N TYR A 227 -15.98 -13.77 17.58
CA TYR A 227 -15.58 -14.89 16.73
C TYR A 227 -14.15 -15.33 17.04
N THR A 228 -14.00 -16.60 17.40
CA THR A 228 -12.69 -17.20 17.76
C THR A 228 -12.32 -18.41 16.91
N ASN A 229 -13.26 -18.97 16.15
CA ASN A 229 -12.99 -20.16 15.33
C ASN A 229 -12.18 -19.81 14.07
N MET A 230 -10.85 -19.88 14.19
CA MET A 230 -9.92 -19.57 13.11
C MET A 230 -9.93 -20.60 11.96
N THR A 231 -10.37 -21.83 12.22
CA THR A 231 -10.46 -22.89 11.20
C THR A 231 -11.58 -22.62 10.20
N SER A 232 -12.70 -22.07 10.68
CA SER A 232 -13.85 -21.72 9.85
C SER A 232 -13.79 -20.29 9.30
N TYR A 233 -13.17 -19.38 10.05
CA TYR A 233 -13.25 -17.94 9.79
C TYR A 233 -11.92 -17.27 9.40
N CYS A 234 -10.85 -18.04 9.24
CA CYS A 234 -9.62 -17.58 8.59
C CYS A 234 -8.91 -18.74 7.89
N ASN A 235 -9.54 -19.28 6.85
CA ASN A 235 -9.03 -20.44 6.12
C ASN A 235 -9.40 -20.36 4.63
N SER A 236 -8.39 -20.23 3.77
CA SER A 236 -8.54 -20.14 2.31
C SER A 236 -9.25 -21.33 1.66
N GLN A 237 -9.25 -22.49 2.29
CA GLN A 237 -9.87 -23.71 1.78
C GLN A 237 -11.35 -23.84 2.15
N THR A 238 -11.85 -22.95 3.02
CA THR A 238 -13.24 -22.99 3.50
C THR A 238 -14.07 -21.91 2.82
N THR A 239 -15.22 -22.28 2.29
CA THR A 239 -16.21 -21.29 1.80
C THR A 239 -17.17 -20.95 2.93
N ASN A 240 -17.07 -19.75 3.49
CA ASN A 240 -17.98 -19.24 4.51
C ASN A 240 -18.12 -17.73 4.35
N VAL A 241 -19.32 -17.18 4.53
CA VAL A 241 -19.58 -15.73 4.44
C VAL A 241 -18.77 -14.93 5.46
N LEU A 242 -18.41 -15.54 6.59
CA LEU A 242 -17.61 -14.94 7.65
C LEU A 242 -16.11 -15.24 7.51
N ASN A 243 -15.71 -15.98 6.47
CA ASN A 243 -14.31 -16.30 6.28
C ASN A 243 -13.51 -15.03 6.00
N GLY A 244 -12.56 -14.73 6.88
CA GLY A 244 -11.79 -13.48 6.93
C GLY A 244 -11.91 -12.76 8.27
N VAL A 245 -13.04 -12.91 8.99
CA VAL A 245 -13.31 -12.10 10.20
C VAL A 245 -12.28 -12.32 11.31
N THR A 246 -11.77 -13.55 11.48
CA THR A 246 -10.76 -13.86 12.52
C THR A 246 -9.31 -13.75 12.04
N CYS A 247 -9.09 -13.29 10.81
CA CYS A 247 -7.74 -13.21 10.24
C CYS A 247 -6.88 -12.11 10.86
N ALA A 248 -7.49 -11.12 11.51
CA ALA A 248 -6.75 -10.07 12.23
C ALA A 248 -5.85 -10.68 13.32
N GLN A 249 -6.31 -11.73 14.00
CA GLN A 249 -5.48 -12.44 14.98
C GLN A 249 -4.28 -13.15 14.35
N LYS A 250 -4.44 -13.80 13.18
CA LYS A 250 -3.29 -14.40 12.46
C LYS A 250 -2.30 -13.32 11.99
N ALA A 251 -2.82 -12.22 11.46
CA ALA A 251 -2.02 -11.10 10.98
C ALA A 251 -1.21 -10.44 12.10
N LYS A 252 -1.77 -10.34 13.32
CA LYS A 252 -1.06 -9.85 14.51
C LYS A 252 -0.04 -10.85 15.05
N ALA A 253 -0.36 -12.15 15.06
CA ALA A 253 0.49 -13.19 15.65
C ALA A 253 1.66 -13.62 14.75
N SER A 254 1.53 -13.52 13.42
CA SER A 254 2.55 -13.95 12.46
C SER A 254 3.00 -12.80 11.55
N SER A 255 4.28 -12.48 11.61
CA SER A 255 4.91 -11.51 10.71
C SER A 255 4.92 -11.96 9.24
N ASP A 256 4.73 -13.25 8.98
CA ASP A 256 4.74 -13.84 7.63
C ASP A 256 3.33 -13.99 7.05
N TYR A 257 2.27 -13.71 7.81
CA TYR A 257 0.88 -13.84 7.37
C TYR A 257 0.62 -13.23 5.98
N PHE A 258 1.05 -11.98 5.78
CA PHE A 258 0.85 -11.28 4.52
C PHE A 258 1.67 -11.88 3.36
N LYS A 259 2.84 -12.47 3.63
CA LYS A 259 3.61 -13.17 2.60
C LYS A 259 2.88 -14.43 2.14
N ASP A 260 2.32 -15.17 3.09
CA ASP A 260 1.60 -16.41 2.83
C ASP A 260 0.32 -16.14 2.03
N ILE A 261 -0.48 -15.17 2.48
CA ILE A 261 -1.73 -14.78 1.81
C ILE A 261 -1.48 -14.22 0.40
N ILE A 262 -0.46 -13.39 0.20
CA ILE A 262 -0.11 -12.90 -1.14
C ILE A 262 0.33 -14.05 -2.06
N LYS A 263 1.06 -15.03 -1.54
CA LYS A 263 1.50 -16.20 -2.32
C LYS A 263 0.33 -17.11 -2.66
N GLU A 264 -0.64 -17.22 -1.77
CA GLU A 264 -1.81 -18.08 -1.92
C GLU A 264 -2.80 -17.55 -2.98
N PHE A 265 -3.06 -16.24 -3.00
CA PHE A 265 -4.01 -15.62 -3.93
C PHE A 265 -3.33 -14.95 -5.15
N LYS A 266 -2.15 -15.46 -5.52
CA LYS A 266 -1.36 -14.98 -6.67
C LYS A 266 -2.06 -15.14 -8.02
#